data_AF-A0AA44EM14-F1
#
_entry.id   AF-A0AA44EM14-F1
#
_cell.length_a   1.000
_cell.length_b   1.000
_cell.length_c   1.000
_cell.angle_alpha   90.00
_cell.angle_beta   90.00
_cell.angle_gamma   90.00
#
_symmetry.space_group_name_H-M   'P 1'
#
loop_
_entity.id
_entity.type
_entity.pdbx_description
1 polymer ?
#
loop_
_entity_poly.entity_id
_entity_poly.type
_entity_poly.pdbx_seq_one_letter_code
_entity_poly.pdbx_strand_id
1 'polypeptide(L)'
;MARICGSLNLLVFIKISSFIKPEKILLLKPVICRGDYHPSSLLIVTGDAANPGQYIALEGNRRMTALKTLTNPSLAANLPTYERFKKLSADFLALGLNQAECVVLDRSEAQHWIKRKHYNAMGGRGALKWDAVATARSEKAEGRPPKWMIALDFINAHLGEIPGIFEGIESKTTTVERVLGSSHMSGVLGLAFDVRTNSVVVENGDAKAGAELLKDILSAMASKTFTETLVTSAKLQQDYLQNFAHKNVKNKAPATPRPSPAANPPSTTTTTLNPPGPHPTGPATPAQTPPGSTSGPASPPTTPPAPKSKPAKFRRHLADTGLRINNQALNKFYAELKKLNVETNPHISAAMVRIFLEKCTLVFHEDLGVPCRNTNGWRDHGVKLKDKVSAALHKIDPQKKNVQLVYVWEVANGVQGKLHTLDSLNQAIHDHISLPSARDIITVWDRYHPYLLEIFSALEKAGK
;
A
#
# COMPACT_ATOMS: atom_id res chain seq x y z
N MET A 1 -16.15 27.14 29.92
CA MET A 1 -15.44 27.49 28.66
C MET A 1 -14.58 28.71 28.96
N ALA A 2 -13.26 28.62 28.85
CA ALA A 2 -12.38 29.74 29.15
C ALA A 2 -11.91 30.38 27.84
N ARG A 3 -12.20 31.67 27.64
CA ARG A 3 -11.57 32.46 26.57
C ARG A 3 -10.31 33.08 27.15
N ILE A 4 -9.14 32.62 26.72
CA ILE A 4 -7.87 33.20 27.14
C ILE A 4 -7.63 34.44 26.27
N CYS A 5 -7.50 35.60 26.92
CA CYS A 5 -7.22 36.89 26.29
C CYS A 5 -5.77 37.29 26.58
N GLY A 6 -4.99 37.56 25.53
CA GLY A 6 -3.59 37.94 25.60
C GLY A 6 -2.81 37.34 24.43
N SER A 7 -1.73 38.00 23.97
CA SER A 7 -0.85 37.50 22.90
C SER A 7 -0.61 36.00 23.10
N LEU A 8 -0.72 35.17 22.05
CA LEU A 8 -0.62 33.69 22.06
C LEU A 8 0.66 33.14 22.77
N ASN A 9 0.78 33.38 24.08
CA ASN A 9 1.86 32.97 24.98
C ASN A 9 1.54 31.57 25.50
N LEU A 10 1.22 30.69 24.55
CA LEU A 10 1.03 29.28 24.80
C LEU A 10 2.37 28.57 24.60
N LEU A 11 2.93 27.96 25.64
CA LEU A 11 4.16 27.18 25.49
C LEU A 11 3.85 25.90 24.69
N VAL A 12 4.48 25.78 23.52
CA VAL A 12 4.38 24.59 22.65
C VAL A 12 5.69 23.82 22.78
N PHE A 13 5.64 22.63 23.38
CA PHE A 13 6.83 21.82 23.71
C PHE A 13 7.32 20.91 22.57
N ILE A 14 6.96 21.19 21.30
CA ILE A 14 7.23 20.28 20.19
C ILE A 14 8.13 20.92 19.13
N LYS A 15 9.13 20.15 18.67
CA LYS A 15 10.09 20.54 17.62
C LYS A 15 9.35 20.89 16.32
N ILE A 16 9.36 22.17 15.95
CA ILE A 16 8.62 22.79 14.85
C ILE A 16 8.76 22.00 13.52
N SER A 17 9.97 21.50 13.22
CA SER A 17 10.28 20.76 12.00
C SER A 17 9.54 19.42 11.83
N SER A 18 9.05 18.81 12.92
CA SER A 18 8.36 17.52 12.86
C SER A 18 6.89 17.64 12.41
N PHE A 19 6.30 18.83 12.51
CA PHE A 19 4.87 19.05 12.37
C PHE A 19 4.47 19.89 11.15
N ILE A 20 5.36 20.75 10.66
CA ILE A 20 5.09 21.60 9.50
C ILE A 20 5.47 20.89 8.19
N LYS A 21 4.75 19.81 7.88
CA LYS A 21 4.82 19.16 6.56
C LYS A 21 3.83 19.81 5.58
N PRO A 22 4.16 19.92 4.28
CA PRO A 22 3.33 20.61 3.28
C PRO A 22 1.87 20.15 3.22
N GLU A 23 1.62 18.85 3.39
CA GLU A 23 0.31 18.22 3.35
C GLU A 23 -0.58 18.59 4.54
N LYS A 24 0.01 18.98 5.68
CA LYS A 24 -0.72 19.32 6.91
C LYS A 24 -1.13 20.79 7.01
N ILE A 25 -0.59 21.64 6.14
CA ILE A 25 -1.00 23.05 5.99
C ILE A 25 -2.45 23.14 5.47
N LEU A 26 -2.92 22.11 4.74
CA LEU A 26 -4.29 22.02 4.25
C LEU A 26 -5.34 22.02 5.37
N LEU A 27 -4.98 21.59 6.59
CA LEU A 27 -5.86 21.63 7.77
C LEU A 27 -6.25 23.05 8.20
N LEU A 28 -5.58 24.08 7.66
CA LEU A 28 -5.80 25.49 7.99
C LEU A 28 -6.64 26.22 6.94
N LYS A 29 -6.92 25.59 5.77
CA LYS A 29 -7.72 26.22 4.72
C LYS A 29 -9.07 26.75 5.23
N PRO A 30 -9.85 26.02 6.06
CA PRO A 30 -11.11 26.54 6.59
C PRO A 30 -10.91 27.78 7.48
N VAL A 31 -9.86 27.77 8.31
CA VAL A 31 -9.52 28.88 9.22
C VAL A 31 -9.13 30.13 8.43
N ILE A 32 -8.30 29.97 7.40
CA ILE A 32 -7.83 31.08 6.55
C ILE A 32 -8.97 31.64 5.68
N CYS A 33 -9.87 30.78 5.19
CA CYS A 33 -10.92 31.21 4.28
C CYS A 33 -12.21 31.71 4.96
N ARG A 34 -12.51 31.26 6.19
CA ARG A 34 -13.78 31.56 6.86
C ARG A 34 -13.63 32.18 8.25
N GLY A 35 -12.40 32.26 8.80
CA GLY A 35 -12.18 32.72 10.18
C GLY A 35 -12.63 31.72 11.26
N ASP A 36 -13.26 30.62 10.86
CA ASP A 36 -13.85 29.66 11.79
C ASP A 36 -12.87 28.57 12.20
N TYR A 37 -12.79 28.34 13.51
CA TYR A 37 -12.21 27.13 14.07
C TYR A 37 -13.20 25.98 13.96
N HIS A 38 -12.71 24.75 13.84
CA HIS A 38 -13.56 23.56 13.91
C HIS A 38 -14.30 23.53 15.27
N PRO A 39 -15.60 23.84 15.31
CA PRO A 39 -16.28 24.22 16.56
C PRO A 39 -16.41 23.03 17.53
N SER A 40 -16.39 21.81 17.02
CA SER A 40 -16.45 20.58 17.82
C SER A 40 -15.09 20.04 18.27
N SER A 41 -13.99 20.78 18.07
CA SER A 41 -12.64 20.31 18.40
C SER A 41 -11.77 21.44 18.95
N LEU A 42 -12.05 21.87 20.19
CA LEU A 42 -11.30 22.90 20.90
C LEU A 42 -9.87 22.46 21.24
N LEU A 43 -9.00 23.44 21.50
CA LEU A 43 -7.67 23.20 22.08
C LEU A 43 -7.81 22.79 23.54
N ILE A 44 -7.01 21.83 24.01
CA ILE A 44 -6.94 21.48 25.43
C ILE A 44 -5.62 21.99 25.97
N VAL A 45 -5.69 22.79 27.03
CA VAL A 45 -4.53 23.39 27.68
C VAL A 45 -4.57 23.13 29.18
N THR A 46 -3.42 23.29 29.84
CA THR A 46 -3.32 23.29 31.31
C THR A 46 -2.56 24.53 31.75
N GLY A 47 -2.83 25.05 32.95
CA GLY A 47 -2.10 26.19 33.48
C GLY A 47 -0.62 25.86 33.66
N ASP A 48 0.27 26.82 33.39
CA ASP A 48 1.68 26.69 33.72
C ASP A 48 1.89 27.02 35.20
N ALA A 49 2.27 26.01 35.99
CA ALA A 49 2.52 26.18 37.43
C ALA A 49 3.72 27.09 37.71
N ALA A 50 4.68 27.19 36.79
CA ALA A 50 5.85 28.05 36.94
C ALA A 50 5.56 29.50 36.53
N ASN A 51 4.55 29.72 35.69
CA ASN A 51 4.24 31.02 35.10
C ASN A 51 2.72 31.31 35.17
N PRO A 52 2.22 31.90 36.27
CA PRO A 52 0.80 32.24 36.40
C PRO A 52 0.28 33.08 35.22
N GLY A 53 -0.86 32.67 34.65
CA GLY A 53 -1.44 33.30 33.45
C GLY A 53 -0.91 32.77 32.12
N GLN A 54 0.11 31.90 32.12
CA GLN A 54 0.52 31.15 30.94
C GLN A 54 -0.08 29.75 30.94
N TYR A 55 -0.17 29.16 29.75
CA TYR A 55 -0.79 27.85 29.56
C TYR A 55 0.05 26.98 28.63
N ILE A 56 -0.01 25.67 28.90
CA ILE A 56 0.70 24.63 28.16
C ILE A 56 -0.31 23.87 27.32
N ALA A 57 -0.06 23.78 26.00
CA ALA A 57 -0.92 23.02 25.10
C ALA A 57 -0.77 21.51 25.34
N LEU A 58 -1.87 20.85 25.70
CA LEU A 58 -1.92 19.39 25.85
C LEU A 58 -2.43 18.71 24.57
N GLU A 59 -3.39 19.33 23.87
CA GLU A 59 -3.91 18.83 22.60
C GLU A 59 -4.25 19.96 21.62
N GLY A 60 -4.08 19.68 20.33
CA GLY A 60 -4.18 20.67 19.26
C GLY A 60 -2.86 21.37 18.95
N ASN A 61 -1.74 20.78 19.39
CA ASN A 61 -0.38 21.28 19.12
C ASN A 61 -0.11 21.58 17.64
N ARG A 62 -0.66 20.76 16.72
CA ARG A 62 -0.60 21.00 15.26
C ARG A 62 -1.20 22.35 14.88
N ARG A 63 -2.41 22.60 15.37
CA ARG A 63 -3.17 23.79 15.06
C ARG A 63 -2.49 25.02 15.67
N MET A 64 -2.06 24.94 16.93
CA MET A 64 -1.35 26.03 17.59
C MET A 64 -0.03 26.38 16.88
N THR A 65 0.77 25.38 16.53
CA THR A 65 2.04 25.59 15.80
C THR A 65 1.78 26.28 14.46
N ALA A 66 0.76 25.83 13.73
CA ALA A 66 0.36 26.42 12.47
C ALA A 66 -0.11 27.88 12.61
N LEU A 67 -0.96 28.19 13.60
CA LEU A 67 -1.40 29.56 13.88
C LEU A 67 -0.21 30.47 14.18
N LYS A 68 0.69 30.03 15.07
CA LYS A 68 1.91 30.77 15.39
C LYS A 68 2.79 31.01 14.17
N THR A 69 2.88 30.03 13.27
CA THR A 69 3.66 30.15 12.02
C THR A 69 2.96 31.06 11.01
N LEU A 70 1.63 31.12 10.97
CA LEU A 70 0.89 32.09 10.16
C LEU A 70 1.05 33.51 10.68
N THR A 71 1.10 33.70 12.01
CA THR A 71 1.40 35.00 12.62
C THR A 71 2.86 35.41 12.38
N ASN A 72 3.80 34.47 12.47
CA ASN A 72 5.22 34.72 12.24
C ASN A 72 5.84 33.62 11.35
N PRO A 73 5.85 33.82 10.01
CA PRO A 73 6.40 32.86 9.08
C PRO A 73 7.90 32.55 9.28
N SER A 74 8.66 33.43 9.94
CA SER A 74 10.09 33.19 10.20
C SER A 74 10.35 31.93 11.04
N LEU A 75 9.36 31.47 11.83
CA LEU A 75 9.42 30.20 12.56
C LEU A 75 9.61 28.99 11.63
N ALA A 76 9.26 29.12 10.34
CA ALA A 76 9.44 28.10 9.32
C ALA A 76 10.54 28.43 8.30
N ALA A 77 11.40 29.45 8.54
CA ALA A 77 12.38 29.94 7.55
C ALA A 77 13.26 28.85 6.90
N ASN A 78 13.65 27.83 7.68
CA ASN A 78 14.49 26.72 7.22
C ASN A 78 13.69 25.50 6.74
N LEU A 79 12.38 25.64 6.51
CA LEU A 79 11.50 24.56 6.09
C LEU A 79 10.99 24.80 4.67
N PRO A 80 10.78 23.74 3.85
CA PRO A 80 10.19 23.86 2.51
C PRO A 80 8.82 24.53 2.47
N THR A 81 8.17 24.64 3.63
CA THR A 81 6.84 25.21 3.82
C THR A 81 6.85 26.72 4.04
N TYR A 82 8.01 27.36 4.22
CA TYR A 82 8.16 28.79 4.49
C TYR A 82 7.37 29.67 3.53
N GLU A 83 7.60 29.52 2.22
CA GLU A 83 6.95 30.34 1.19
C GLU A 83 5.42 30.23 1.23
N ARG A 84 4.91 29.05 1.59
CA ARG A 84 3.47 28.83 1.73
C ARG A 84 2.90 29.57 2.94
N PHE A 85 3.59 29.55 4.09
CA PHE A 85 3.18 30.34 5.26
C PHE A 85 3.29 31.83 5.00
N LYS A 86 4.36 32.29 4.34
CA LYS A 86 4.54 33.69 3.97
C LYS A 86 3.40 34.20 3.11
N LYS A 87 2.99 33.42 2.09
CA LYS A 87 1.86 33.76 1.23
C LYS A 87 0.53 33.85 1.99
N LEU A 88 0.29 32.94 2.93
CA LEU A 88 -0.98 32.86 3.68
C LEU A 88 -1.02 33.81 4.90
N SER A 89 0.13 34.33 5.34
CA SER A 89 0.26 35.16 6.53
C SER A 89 -0.50 36.48 6.39
N ALA A 90 -0.42 37.14 5.23
CA ALA A 90 -1.12 38.41 4.99
C ALA A 90 -2.64 38.26 5.15
N ASP A 91 -3.23 37.28 4.46
CA ASP A 91 -4.67 36.97 4.54
C ASP A 91 -5.08 36.61 5.97
N PHE A 92 -4.26 35.81 6.67
CA PHE A 92 -4.53 35.42 8.05
C PHE A 92 -4.48 36.60 9.03
N LEU A 93 -3.48 37.48 8.90
CA LEU A 93 -3.34 38.67 9.76
C LEU A 93 -4.50 39.65 9.55
N ALA A 94 -5.03 39.75 8.32
CA ALA A 94 -6.20 40.56 8.01
C ALA A 94 -7.48 40.10 8.74
N LEU A 95 -7.56 38.83 9.17
CA LEU A 95 -8.68 38.33 9.98
C LEU A 95 -8.69 38.89 11.41
N GLY A 96 -7.59 39.50 11.87
CA GLY A 96 -7.52 40.11 13.22
C GLY A 96 -7.62 39.12 14.38
N LEU A 97 -7.38 37.83 14.13
CA LEU A 97 -7.50 36.78 15.15
C LEU A 97 -6.38 36.89 16.18
N ASN A 98 -6.73 37.37 17.38
CA ASN A 98 -5.82 37.51 18.51
C ASN A 98 -6.11 36.53 19.66
N GLN A 99 -7.17 35.73 19.54
CA GLN A 99 -7.62 34.76 20.53
C GLN A 99 -7.89 33.40 19.87
N ALA A 100 -7.70 32.35 20.66
CA ALA A 100 -8.07 30.99 20.28
C ALA A 100 -8.90 30.38 21.40
N GLU A 101 -10.06 29.81 21.05
CA GLU A 101 -10.90 29.13 22.03
C GLU A 101 -10.27 27.82 22.48
N CYS A 102 -10.24 27.61 23.80
CA CYS A 102 -9.66 26.45 24.43
C CYS A 102 -10.43 26.03 25.67
N VAL A 103 -10.17 24.81 26.13
CA VAL A 103 -10.60 24.32 27.44
C VAL A 103 -9.37 24.14 28.32
N VAL A 104 -9.43 24.70 29.53
CA VAL A 104 -8.40 24.54 30.54
C VAL A 104 -8.79 23.35 31.41
N LEU A 105 -7.94 22.33 31.43
CA LEU A 105 -8.13 21.13 32.25
C LEU A 105 -6.84 20.81 33.00
N ASP A 106 -6.96 20.04 34.08
CA ASP A 106 -5.79 19.39 34.66
C ASP A 106 -5.24 18.32 33.68
N ARG A 107 -3.97 17.92 33.86
CA ARG A 107 -3.34 16.95 32.96
C ARG A 107 -4.03 15.59 32.99
N SER A 108 -4.55 15.14 34.13
CA SER A 108 -5.21 13.85 34.29
C SER A 108 -6.54 13.78 33.53
N GLU A 109 -7.38 14.80 33.66
CA GLU A 109 -8.66 14.95 32.99
C GLU A 109 -8.46 15.17 31.49
N ALA A 110 -7.51 16.02 31.10
CA ALA A 110 -7.14 16.20 29.71
C ALA A 110 -6.75 14.87 29.07
N GLN A 111 -5.96 14.03 29.76
CA GLN A 111 -5.51 12.75 29.22
C GLN A 111 -6.67 11.80 28.89
N HIS A 112 -7.77 11.84 29.66
CA HIS A 112 -8.98 11.06 29.38
C HIS A 112 -9.62 11.43 28.04
N TRP A 113 -9.77 12.73 27.78
CA TRP A 113 -10.36 13.24 26.54
C TRP A 113 -9.43 13.08 25.33
N ILE A 114 -8.14 13.34 25.52
CA ILE A 114 -7.10 13.13 24.51
C ILE A 114 -7.08 11.66 24.09
N LYS A 115 -7.15 10.73 25.05
CA LYS A 115 -7.27 9.30 24.76
C LYS A 115 -8.51 9.00 23.94
N ARG A 116 -9.70 9.46 24.32
CA ARG A 116 -10.94 9.24 23.55
C ARG A 116 -10.87 9.74 22.11
N LYS A 117 -10.18 10.87 21.88
CA LYS A 117 -10.09 11.52 20.57
C LYS A 117 -9.06 10.86 19.65
N HIS A 118 -7.93 10.42 20.20
CA HIS A 118 -6.83 9.85 19.41
C HIS A 118 -6.83 8.32 19.37
N TYR A 119 -7.53 7.65 20.28
CA TYR A 119 -7.66 6.19 20.26
C TYR A 119 -8.85 5.80 19.40
N ASN A 120 -8.59 5.04 18.33
CA ASN A 120 -9.66 4.49 17.50
C ASN A 120 -10.42 3.43 18.31
N ALA A 121 -11.75 3.38 18.15
CA ALA A 121 -12.56 2.20 18.50
C ALA A 121 -12.46 1.71 19.96
N MET A 122 -12.47 2.61 20.96
CA MET A 122 -12.55 2.25 22.40
C MET A 122 -13.92 1.62 22.78
N GLY A 123 -14.27 0.46 22.20
CA GLY A 123 -15.58 -0.17 22.39
C GLY A 123 -16.76 0.75 22.04
N GLY A 124 -16.58 1.63 21.03
CA GLY A 124 -17.58 2.63 20.62
C GLY A 124 -17.44 4.02 21.26
N ARG A 125 -16.47 4.25 22.17
CA ARG A 125 -16.30 5.55 22.89
C ARG A 125 -15.38 6.57 22.20
N GLY A 126 -14.69 6.16 21.12
CA GLY A 126 -13.78 7.01 20.35
C GLY A 126 -14.22 7.12 18.90
N ALA A 127 -13.73 8.14 18.19
CA ALA A 127 -14.07 8.34 16.79
C ALA A 127 -13.51 7.18 15.92
N LEU A 128 -14.36 6.60 15.08
CA LEU A 128 -13.92 5.62 14.08
C LEU A 128 -13.46 6.37 12.82
N LYS A 129 -12.29 6.01 12.31
CA LYS A 129 -11.91 6.41 10.95
C LYS A 129 -12.90 5.76 10.00
N TRP A 130 -13.36 6.53 9.01
CA TRP A 130 -14.09 5.97 7.91
C TRP A 130 -13.26 4.89 7.21
N ASP A 131 -13.89 3.77 6.90
CA ASP A 131 -13.31 2.78 6.01
C ASP A 131 -13.23 3.33 4.57
N ALA A 132 -12.65 2.56 3.66
CA ALA A 132 -12.45 2.98 2.27
C ALA A 132 -13.78 3.27 1.56
N VAL A 133 -14.85 2.54 1.89
CA VAL A 133 -16.17 2.68 1.25
C VAL A 133 -16.88 3.93 1.77
N ALA A 134 -16.89 4.16 3.09
CA ALA A 134 -17.44 5.34 3.71
C ALA A 134 -16.70 6.61 3.25
N THR A 135 -15.38 6.54 3.14
CA THR A 135 -14.57 7.62 2.56
C THR A 135 -15.00 7.89 1.12
N ALA A 136 -15.06 6.86 0.27
CA ALA A 136 -15.48 6.98 -1.12
C ALA A 136 -16.90 7.55 -1.28
N ARG A 137 -17.84 7.17 -0.41
CA ARG A 137 -19.21 7.71 -0.39
C ARG A 137 -19.22 9.21 -0.08
N SER A 138 -18.41 9.64 0.88
CA SER A 138 -18.25 11.07 1.17
C SER A 138 -17.64 11.82 0.00
N GLU A 139 -16.60 11.26 -0.65
CA GLU A 139 -15.99 11.90 -1.82
C GLU A 139 -16.98 11.99 -2.99
N LYS A 140 -17.80 10.97 -3.22
CA LYS A 140 -18.89 11.01 -4.21
C LYS A 140 -19.93 12.10 -3.87
N ALA A 141 -20.29 12.26 -2.60
CA ALA A 141 -21.19 13.34 -2.17
C ALA A 141 -20.61 14.75 -2.40
N GLU A 142 -19.27 14.88 -2.37
CA GLU A 142 -18.55 16.10 -2.74
C GLU A 142 -18.34 16.24 -4.26
N GLY A 143 -18.91 15.36 -5.09
CA GLY A 143 -18.78 15.39 -6.55
C GLY A 143 -17.48 14.81 -7.08
N ARG A 144 -16.71 14.08 -6.25
CA ARG A 144 -15.43 13.45 -6.59
C ARG A 144 -15.49 11.91 -6.41
N PRO A 145 -16.39 11.19 -7.11
CA PRO A 145 -16.47 9.74 -6.99
C PRO A 145 -15.15 9.07 -7.44
N PRO A 146 -14.70 8.01 -6.75
CA PRO A 146 -13.61 7.18 -7.23
C PRO A 146 -14.01 6.41 -8.49
N LYS A 147 -13.03 5.97 -9.29
CA LYS A 147 -13.27 5.33 -10.59
C LYS A 147 -14.05 4.04 -10.47
N TRP A 148 -13.88 3.27 -9.39
CA TRP A 148 -14.68 2.06 -9.19
C TRP A 148 -16.17 2.35 -9.01
N MET A 149 -16.54 3.49 -8.40
CA MET A 149 -17.95 3.92 -8.33
C MET A 149 -18.44 4.39 -9.70
N ILE A 150 -17.62 5.15 -10.43
CA ILE A 150 -17.93 5.57 -11.81
C ILE A 150 -18.15 4.34 -12.71
N ALA A 151 -17.31 3.31 -12.56
CA ALA A 151 -17.41 2.06 -13.32
C ALA A 151 -18.69 1.30 -12.99
N LEU A 152 -19.07 1.20 -11.71
CA LEU A 152 -20.33 0.57 -11.30
C LEU A 152 -21.54 1.35 -11.82
N ASP A 153 -21.53 2.69 -11.71
CA ASP A 153 -22.60 3.54 -12.24
C ASP A 153 -22.74 3.36 -13.76
N PHE A 154 -21.61 3.28 -14.48
CA PHE A 154 -21.58 3.04 -15.93
C PHE A 154 -22.08 1.63 -16.31
N ILE A 155 -21.67 0.59 -15.58
CA ILE A 155 -22.18 -0.78 -15.77
C ILE A 155 -23.70 -0.80 -15.55
N ASN A 156 -24.18 -0.20 -14.47
CA ASN A 156 -25.60 -0.19 -14.14
C ASN A 156 -26.42 0.56 -15.21
N ALA A 157 -25.90 1.67 -15.73
CA ALA A 157 -26.58 2.46 -16.77
C ALA A 157 -26.74 1.71 -18.11
N HIS A 158 -25.82 0.80 -18.44
CA HIS A 158 -25.79 0.13 -19.75
C HIS A 158 -26.16 -1.36 -19.73
N LEU A 159 -25.97 -2.05 -18.60
CA LEU A 159 -26.23 -3.48 -18.44
C LEU A 159 -27.27 -3.80 -17.35
N GLY A 160 -27.70 -2.79 -16.58
CA GLY A 160 -28.47 -2.99 -15.36
C GLY A 160 -27.59 -3.40 -14.18
N GLU A 161 -28.21 -3.50 -13.00
CA GLU A 161 -27.52 -3.90 -11.78
C GLU A 161 -27.05 -5.36 -11.87
N ILE A 162 -25.77 -5.58 -11.60
CA ILE A 162 -25.17 -6.93 -11.55
C ILE A 162 -24.91 -7.31 -10.08
N PRO A 163 -25.73 -8.19 -9.49
CA PRO A 163 -25.58 -8.57 -8.09
C PRO A 163 -24.21 -9.20 -7.80
N GLY A 164 -23.61 -8.89 -6.64
CA GLY A 164 -22.40 -9.55 -6.15
C GLY A 164 -21.09 -8.91 -6.60
N ILE A 165 -21.09 -8.00 -7.59
CA ILE A 165 -19.85 -7.32 -8.03
C ILE A 165 -19.34 -6.42 -6.91
N PHE A 166 -20.21 -5.57 -6.36
CA PHE A 166 -19.81 -4.62 -5.31
C PHE A 166 -19.33 -5.36 -4.06
N GLU A 167 -20.08 -6.36 -3.60
CA GLU A 167 -19.75 -7.19 -2.43
C GLU A 167 -18.40 -7.89 -2.61
N GLY A 168 -18.09 -8.34 -3.83
CA GLY A 168 -16.82 -8.99 -4.13
C GLY A 168 -15.62 -8.04 -4.15
N ILE A 169 -15.82 -6.75 -4.47
CA ILE A 169 -14.74 -5.76 -4.51
C ILE A 169 -14.67 -4.86 -3.27
N GLU A 170 -15.67 -4.88 -2.39
CA GLU A 170 -15.82 -3.96 -1.25
C GLU A 170 -14.55 -3.90 -0.38
N SER A 171 -14.00 -5.08 -0.06
CA SER A 171 -12.79 -5.22 0.75
C SER A 171 -11.48 -4.88 0.00
N LYS A 172 -11.55 -4.65 -1.31
CA LYS A 172 -10.39 -4.44 -2.22
C LYS A 172 -10.51 -3.14 -3.04
N THR A 173 -11.40 -2.22 -2.66
CA THR A 173 -11.71 -0.99 -3.43
C THR A 173 -10.48 -0.14 -3.77
N THR A 174 -9.48 -0.07 -2.88
CA THR A 174 -8.22 0.66 -3.15
C THR A 174 -7.35 -0.01 -4.22
N THR A 175 -7.36 -1.34 -4.28
CA THR A 175 -6.68 -2.13 -5.30
C THR A 175 -7.40 -2.03 -6.64
N VAL A 176 -8.73 -2.07 -6.65
CA VAL A 176 -9.55 -1.81 -7.85
C VAL A 176 -9.30 -0.40 -8.40
N GLU A 177 -9.30 0.61 -7.54
CA GLU A 177 -9.01 1.99 -7.94
C GLU A 177 -7.64 2.13 -8.61
N ARG A 178 -6.63 1.38 -8.13
CA ARG A 178 -5.29 1.37 -8.72
C ARG A 178 -5.27 0.78 -10.13
N VAL A 179 -6.03 -0.30 -10.37
CA VAL A 179 -6.15 -0.92 -11.70
C VAL A 179 -6.89 0.02 -12.64
N LEU A 180 -8.04 0.56 -12.22
CA LEU A 180 -8.84 1.49 -13.02
C LEU A 180 -8.10 2.80 -13.32
N GLY A 181 -7.18 3.21 -12.46
CA GLY A 181 -6.31 4.36 -12.64
C GLY A 181 -5.02 4.10 -13.44
N SER A 182 -4.81 2.89 -13.96
CA SER A 182 -3.58 2.55 -14.70
C SER A 182 -3.48 3.33 -16.02
N SER A 183 -2.29 3.83 -16.35
CA SER A 183 -2.01 4.49 -17.64
C SER A 183 -2.21 3.55 -18.84
N HIS A 184 -2.21 2.24 -18.61
CA HIS A 184 -2.39 1.22 -19.65
C HIS A 184 -3.85 0.96 -20.02
N MET A 185 -4.83 1.48 -19.24
CA MET A 185 -6.27 1.25 -19.48
C MET A 185 -6.69 1.65 -20.90
N SER A 186 -6.36 2.86 -21.31
CA SER A 186 -6.72 3.36 -22.65
C SER A 186 -5.91 2.64 -23.73
N GLY A 187 -4.59 2.51 -23.57
CA GLY A 187 -3.74 1.89 -24.59
C GLY A 187 -4.04 0.42 -24.87
N VAL A 188 -4.39 -0.35 -23.84
CA VAL A 188 -4.68 -1.79 -23.95
C VAL A 188 -6.14 -2.05 -24.30
N LEU A 189 -7.08 -1.33 -23.67
CA LEU A 189 -8.49 -1.66 -23.71
C LEU A 189 -9.37 -0.64 -24.44
N GLY A 190 -8.90 0.58 -24.71
CA GLY A 190 -9.73 1.65 -25.27
C GLY A 190 -10.70 2.27 -24.25
N LEU A 191 -10.44 2.09 -22.94
CA LEU A 191 -11.22 2.68 -21.85
C LEU A 191 -10.45 3.78 -21.15
N ALA A 192 -11.12 4.88 -20.83
CA ALA A 192 -10.58 5.94 -19.98
C ALA A 192 -11.64 6.47 -19.02
N PHE A 193 -11.21 7.04 -17.89
CA PHE A 193 -12.09 7.70 -16.93
C PHE A 193 -11.87 9.21 -17.02
N ASP A 194 -12.92 9.95 -17.37
CA ASP A 194 -12.92 11.41 -17.28
C ASP A 194 -13.39 11.84 -15.90
N VAL A 195 -12.43 12.22 -15.05
CA VAL A 195 -12.66 12.67 -13.68
C VAL A 195 -13.32 14.05 -13.59
N ARG A 196 -13.35 14.83 -14.67
CA ARG A 196 -14.03 16.14 -14.70
C ARG A 196 -15.52 15.96 -14.91
N THR A 197 -15.90 15.02 -15.76
CA THR A 197 -17.31 14.70 -16.07
C THR A 197 -17.83 13.51 -15.27
N ASN A 198 -16.97 12.86 -14.47
CA ASN A 198 -17.26 11.64 -13.72
C ASN A 198 -17.83 10.52 -14.61
N SER A 199 -17.26 10.34 -15.80
CA SER A 199 -17.76 9.42 -16.82
C SER A 199 -16.69 8.47 -17.35
N VAL A 200 -17.13 7.40 -18.01
CA VAL A 200 -16.26 6.47 -18.75
C VAL A 200 -16.27 6.87 -20.22
N VAL A 201 -15.08 7.04 -20.79
CA VAL A 201 -14.87 7.24 -22.23
C VAL A 201 -14.52 5.91 -22.86
N VAL A 202 -15.30 5.53 -23.87
CA VAL A 202 -15.10 4.34 -24.69
C VAL A 202 -14.60 4.78 -26.06
N GLU A 203 -13.40 4.36 -26.45
CA GLU A 203 -12.69 4.88 -27.62
C GLU A 203 -13.44 4.67 -28.95
N ASN A 204 -14.07 3.51 -29.13
CA ASN A 204 -14.89 3.20 -30.32
C ASN A 204 -16.37 3.65 -30.22
N GLY A 205 -16.76 4.27 -29.11
CA GLY A 205 -18.13 4.71 -28.85
C GLY A 205 -19.15 3.62 -28.46
N ASP A 206 -18.76 2.34 -28.42
CA ASP A 206 -19.66 1.24 -28.03
C ASP A 206 -19.76 1.14 -26.51
N ALA A 207 -20.64 1.96 -25.94
CA ALA A 207 -20.85 2.03 -24.49
C ALA A 207 -21.25 0.68 -23.86
N LYS A 208 -22.00 -0.16 -24.59
CA LYS A 208 -22.41 -1.48 -24.10
C LYS A 208 -21.22 -2.44 -24.03
N ALA A 209 -20.40 -2.51 -25.08
CA ALA A 209 -19.18 -3.31 -25.05
C ALA A 209 -18.19 -2.82 -23.98
N GLY A 210 -18.08 -1.50 -23.80
CA GLY A 210 -17.28 -0.90 -22.74
C GLY A 210 -17.77 -1.30 -21.34
N ALA A 211 -19.08 -1.35 -21.14
CA ALA A 211 -19.69 -1.77 -19.88
C ALA A 211 -19.50 -3.28 -19.63
N GLU A 212 -19.61 -4.12 -20.66
CA GLU A 212 -19.33 -5.56 -20.56
C GLU A 212 -17.87 -5.82 -20.20
N LEU A 213 -16.94 -5.06 -20.79
CA LEU A 213 -15.52 -5.13 -20.47
C LEU A 213 -15.23 -4.70 -19.02
N LEU A 214 -15.79 -3.59 -18.56
CA LEU A 214 -15.66 -3.17 -17.15
C LEU A 214 -16.27 -4.19 -16.19
N LYS A 215 -17.44 -4.74 -16.52
CA LYS A 215 -18.06 -5.82 -15.76
C LYS A 215 -17.11 -7.02 -15.63
N ASP A 216 -16.49 -7.46 -16.71
CA ASP A 216 -15.57 -8.61 -16.68
C ASP A 216 -14.33 -8.34 -15.82
N ILE A 217 -13.77 -7.13 -15.92
CA ILE A 217 -12.63 -6.71 -15.08
C ILE A 217 -13.02 -6.72 -13.60
N LEU A 218 -14.12 -6.05 -13.24
CA LEU A 218 -14.57 -6.01 -11.85
C LEU A 218 -14.96 -7.38 -11.31
N SER A 219 -15.62 -8.21 -12.14
CA SER A 219 -15.98 -9.59 -11.76
C SER A 219 -14.74 -10.46 -11.52
N ALA A 220 -13.70 -10.31 -12.35
CA ALA A 220 -12.44 -11.01 -12.15
C ALA A 220 -11.73 -10.56 -10.87
N MET A 221 -11.79 -9.27 -10.51
CA MET A 221 -11.23 -8.75 -9.24
C MET A 221 -12.07 -9.15 -8.02
N ALA A 222 -13.40 -9.28 -8.19
CA ALA A 222 -14.35 -9.75 -7.20
C ALA A 222 -14.16 -11.24 -6.86
N SER A 223 -13.57 -12.01 -7.78
CA SER A 223 -13.30 -13.43 -7.56
C SER A 223 -12.44 -13.69 -6.32
N LYS A 224 -12.73 -14.80 -5.61
CA LYS A 224 -11.92 -15.28 -4.48
C LYS A 224 -10.51 -15.71 -4.90
N THR A 225 -10.30 -16.02 -6.17
CA THR A 225 -8.97 -16.38 -6.71
C THR A 225 -8.09 -15.14 -6.97
N PHE A 226 -8.68 -13.95 -7.04
CA PHE A 226 -7.93 -12.73 -7.25
C PHE A 226 -7.14 -12.33 -6.01
N THR A 227 -5.82 -12.17 -6.21
CA THR A 227 -4.88 -11.70 -5.19
C THR A 227 -4.27 -10.37 -5.62
N GLU A 228 -4.15 -9.41 -4.70
CA GLU A 228 -3.63 -8.07 -5.00
C GLU A 228 -2.23 -8.06 -5.61
N THR A 229 -1.42 -9.09 -5.32
CA THR A 229 -0.07 -9.28 -5.86
C THR A 229 -0.05 -9.22 -7.39
N LEU A 230 -1.14 -9.62 -8.06
CA LEU A 230 -1.29 -9.61 -9.51
C LEU A 230 -1.30 -8.20 -10.14
N VAL A 231 -1.43 -7.13 -9.34
CA VAL A 231 -1.58 -5.75 -9.84
C VAL A 231 -0.76 -4.73 -9.04
N THR A 232 0.29 -5.18 -8.35
CA THR A 232 1.11 -4.33 -7.46
C THR A 232 2.04 -3.34 -8.16
N SER A 233 2.36 -3.57 -9.44
CA SER A 233 3.23 -2.69 -10.24
C SER A 233 2.54 -2.30 -11.55
N ALA A 234 3.04 -1.24 -12.22
CA ALA A 234 2.50 -0.82 -13.52
C ALA A 234 2.57 -1.94 -14.57
N LYS A 235 3.68 -2.71 -14.58
CA LYS A 235 3.84 -3.87 -15.46
C LYS A 235 2.81 -4.96 -15.17
N LEU A 236 2.62 -5.30 -13.90
CA LEU A 236 1.64 -6.31 -13.49
C LEU A 236 0.20 -5.86 -13.78
N GLN A 237 -0.10 -4.57 -13.64
CA GLN A 237 -1.39 -4.01 -14.07
C GLN A 237 -1.58 -4.15 -15.57
N GLN A 238 -0.56 -3.84 -16.38
CA GLN A 238 -0.60 -4.03 -17.82
C GLN A 238 -0.86 -5.51 -18.17
N ASP A 239 -0.10 -6.43 -17.56
CA ASP A 239 -0.24 -7.86 -17.80
C ASP A 239 -1.63 -8.37 -17.38
N TYR A 240 -2.17 -7.86 -16.27
CA TYR A 240 -3.54 -8.16 -15.83
C TYR A 240 -4.59 -7.66 -16.84
N LEU A 241 -4.47 -6.41 -17.30
CA LEU A 241 -5.38 -5.83 -18.30
C LEU A 241 -5.28 -6.55 -19.65
N GLN A 242 -4.10 -7.06 -20.01
CA GLN A 242 -3.87 -7.80 -21.25
C GLN A 242 -4.75 -9.05 -21.37
N ASN A 243 -5.17 -9.65 -20.26
CA ASN A 243 -6.10 -10.78 -20.25
C ASN A 243 -7.46 -10.42 -20.89
N PHE A 244 -7.83 -9.14 -20.87
CA PHE A 244 -9.08 -8.63 -21.43
C PHE A 244 -8.90 -7.97 -22.80
N ALA A 245 -7.68 -7.91 -23.35
CA ALA A 245 -7.39 -7.23 -24.61
C ALA A 245 -8.17 -7.80 -25.81
N HIS A 246 -8.58 -9.06 -25.76
CA HIS A 246 -9.42 -9.68 -26.78
C HIS A 246 -10.83 -9.07 -26.87
N LYS A 247 -11.27 -8.33 -25.85
CA LYS A 247 -12.54 -7.56 -25.79
C LYS A 247 -12.32 -6.05 -25.82
N ASN A 248 -11.15 -5.59 -26.28
CA ASN A 248 -10.87 -4.15 -26.31
C ASN A 248 -11.89 -3.39 -27.17
N VAL A 249 -12.14 -2.15 -26.78
CA VAL A 249 -13.09 -1.21 -27.41
C VAL A 249 -12.35 -0.08 -28.11
N LYS A 250 -11.19 -0.39 -28.69
CA LYS A 250 -10.38 0.57 -29.46
C LYS A 250 -10.98 0.80 -30.84
N ASN A 251 -10.66 1.94 -31.46
CA ASN A 251 -11.05 2.18 -32.84
C ASN A 251 -10.42 1.13 -33.77
N LYS A 252 -11.22 0.53 -34.67
CA LYS A 252 -10.65 -0.26 -35.76
C LYS A 252 -9.82 0.69 -36.63
N ALA A 253 -8.55 0.37 -36.85
CA ALA A 253 -7.70 1.12 -37.76
C ALA A 253 -8.39 1.21 -39.15
N PRO A 254 -8.32 2.34 -39.87
CA PRO A 254 -8.80 2.42 -41.24
C PRO A 254 -8.10 1.34 -42.07
N ALA A 255 -8.88 0.44 -42.66
CA ALA A 255 -8.34 -0.56 -43.59
C ALA A 255 -7.76 0.17 -44.81
N THR A 256 -6.44 0.17 -44.95
CA THR A 256 -5.80 0.56 -46.21
C THR A 256 -6.11 -0.50 -47.27
N PRO A 257 -6.62 -0.13 -48.47
CA PRO A 257 -6.94 -1.10 -49.51
C PRO A 257 -5.64 -1.65 -50.11
N ARG A 258 -5.47 -2.98 -50.05
CA ARG A 258 -4.39 -3.70 -50.75
C ARG A 258 -4.81 -3.93 -52.20
N PRO A 259 -3.97 -3.64 -53.22
CA PRO A 259 -4.32 -3.91 -54.61
C PRO A 259 -4.20 -5.42 -54.94
N SER A 260 -5.19 -5.92 -55.70
CA SER A 260 -5.25 -7.29 -56.26
C SER A 260 -4.22 -7.50 -57.38
N PRO A 261 -3.64 -8.70 -57.56
CA PRO A 261 -2.93 -9.07 -58.79
C PRO A 261 -3.86 -9.76 -59.80
N ALA A 262 -3.73 -9.34 -61.06
CA ALA A 262 -4.40 -9.87 -62.25
C ALA A 262 -3.73 -11.14 -62.81
N ALA A 263 -4.43 -11.79 -63.75
CA ALA A 263 -4.23 -13.12 -64.32
C ALA A 263 -3.05 -13.30 -65.31
N ASN A 264 -2.71 -14.59 -65.54
CA ASN A 264 -1.69 -15.31 -66.38
C ASN A 264 -1.78 -15.03 -67.93
N PRO A 265 -1.12 -15.74 -68.92
CA PRO A 265 -0.27 -17.00 -68.98
C PRO A 265 0.86 -16.98 -70.11
N PRO A 266 1.30 -18.06 -70.87
CA PRO A 266 1.36 -19.55 -70.73
C PRO A 266 2.71 -20.28 -71.19
N SER A 267 2.73 -21.64 -71.04
CA SER A 267 3.48 -22.73 -71.78
C SER A 267 4.96 -23.04 -71.38
N THR A 268 5.53 -24.27 -71.37
CA THR A 268 5.27 -25.57 -72.05
C THR A 268 6.00 -26.75 -71.36
N THR A 269 5.48 -27.96 -71.60
CA THR A 269 5.77 -29.39 -71.28
C THR A 269 7.24 -29.89 -71.31
N THR A 270 7.59 -30.97 -70.56
CA THR A 270 8.12 -32.28 -71.05
C THR A 270 8.13 -33.38 -69.95
N THR A 271 7.88 -34.61 -70.37
CA THR A 271 7.50 -35.89 -69.74
C THR A 271 8.70 -36.82 -69.37
N THR A 272 8.53 -37.82 -68.47
CA THR A 272 8.90 -39.28 -68.58
C THR A 272 8.76 -40.04 -67.23
N LEU A 273 7.81 -41.00 -67.08
CA LEU A 273 7.91 -42.51 -67.05
C LEU A 273 8.65 -43.08 -65.79
N ASN A 274 8.15 -43.99 -64.91
CA ASN A 274 7.41 -45.27 -65.05
C ASN A 274 6.75 -45.78 -63.70
N PRO A 275 5.88 -46.83 -63.74
CA PRO A 275 5.19 -47.55 -62.62
C PRO A 275 5.75 -48.99 -62.39
N PRO A 276 5.10 -50.05 -61.78
CA PRO A 276 3.88 -50.21 -60.93
C PRO A 276 4.08 -51.07 -59.61
N GLY A 277 3.00 -51.32 -58.83
CA GLY A 277 2.92 -51.94 -57.47
C GLY A 277 3.14 -53.47 -57.32
N PRO A 278 2.54 -54.22 -56.34
CA PRO A 278 1.22 -54.06 -55.69
C PRO A 278 1.10 -54.38 -54.16
N HIS A 279 -0.12 -54.21 -53.61
CA HIS A 279 -0.64 -54.57 -52.27
C HIS A 279 -0.72 -56.10 -51.99
N PRO A 280 -0.99 -56.56 -50.74
CA PRO A 280 -2.39 -56.89 -50.33
C PRO A 280 -2.69 -56.70 -48.80
N THR A 281 -3.88 -56.18 -48.43
CA THR A 281 -5.08 -56.85 -47.82
C THR A 281 -5.18 -56.90 -46.27
N GLY A 282 -6.28 -56.36 -45.73
CA GLY A 282 -6.85 -56.73 -44.43
C GLY A 282 -7.84 -57.91 -44.55
N PRO A 283 -8.53 -58.33 -43.45
CA PRO A 283 -10.01 -58.31 -43.49
C PRO A 283 -10.74 -58.07 -42.13
N ALA A 284 -12.08 -58.11 -42.23
CA ALA A 284 -13.21 -57.64 -41.42
C ALA A 284 -13.68 -58.43 -40.15
N THR A 285 -14.63 -57.77 -39.44
CA THR A 285 -15.72 -58.05 -38.42
C THR A 285 -16.47 -59.43 -38.55
N PRO A 286 -17.44 -59.94 -37.69
CA PRO A 286 -18.49 -59.28 -36.84
C PRO A 286 -19.11 -59.98 -35.55
N ALA A 287 -19.97 -59.23 -34.82
CA ALA A 287 -21.25 -59.52 -34.08
C ALA A 287 -21.45 -60.61 -32.98
N GLN A 288 -22.08 -60.25 -31.83
CA GLN A 288 -23.34 -60.83 -31.25
C GLN A 288 -23.75 -60.26 -29.86
N THR A 289 -25.08 -60.31 -29.56
CA THR A 289 -25.84 -60.00 -28.30
C THR A 289 -26.91 -61.13 -28.15
N PRO A 290 -27.87 -61.20 -27.17
CA PRO A 290 -27.98 -61.09 -25.68
C PRO A 290 -28.25 -62.52 -25.06
N PRO A 291 -28.88 -62.80 -23.85
CA PRO A 291 -29.65 -62.03 -22.82
C PRO A 291 -29.08 -62.19 -21.38
N GLY A 292 -29.52 -61.60 -20.26
CA GLY A 292 -30.73 -60.91 -19.82
C GLY A 292 -31.18 -61.52 -18.48
N SER A 293 -30.91 -60.85 -17.33
CA SER A 293 -31.72 -60.99 -16.09
C SER A 293 -31.42 -59.88 -15.07
N THR A 294 -32.49 -59.47 -14.41
CA THR A 294 -32.74 -58.37 -13.48
C THR A 294 -32.14 -58.52 -12.08
N SER A 295 -31.64 -57.42 -11.47
CA SER A 295 -32.01 -56.96 -10.10
C SER A 295 -31.26 -55.70 -9.65
N GLY A 296 -32.02 -54.70 -9.17
CA GLY A 296 -31.79 -53.83 -8.00
C GLY A 296 -30.54 -52.93 -7.86
N PRO A 297 -30.67 -51.69 -7.34
CA PRO A 297 -29.56 -50.72 -7.27
C PRO A 297 -28.65 -51.01 -6.05
N ALA A 298 -27.36 -51.25 -6.30
CA ALA A 298 -26.33 -51.29 -5.27
C ALA A 298 -25.58 -49.95 -5.23
N SER A 299 -25.51 -49.36 -4.02
CA SER A 299 -24.78 -48.15 -3.68
C SER A 299 -23.33 -48.17 -4.18
N PRO A 300 -22.78 -47.05 -4.68
CA PRO A 300 -21.37 -47.01 -5.06
C PRO A 300 -20.46 -47.13 -3.83
N PRO A 301 -19.30 -47.80 -3.97
CA PRO A 301 -18.36 -48.03 -2.88
C PRO A 301 -17.76 -46.73 -2.37
N THR A 302 -17.79 -46.54 -1.05
CA THR A 302 -17.17 -45.43 -0.34
C THR A 302 -15.67 -45.38 -0.64
N THR A 303 -15.26 -44.45 -1.49
CA THR A 303 -13.85 -44.14 -1.70
C THR A 303 -13.27 -43.58 -0.39
N PRO A 304 -12.10 -44.01 0.08
CA PRO A 304 -11.46 -43.41 1.25
C PRO A 304 -11.29 -41.90 1.01
N PRO A 305 -11.59 -41.03 2.00
CA PRO A 305 -11.43 -39.60 1.82
C PRO A 305 -9.96 -39.29 1.48
N ALA A 306 -9.76 -38.54 0.39
CA ALA A 306 -8.46 -38.01 0.01
C ALA A 306 -7.78 -37.37 1.22
N PRO A 307 -6.47 -37.56 1.42
CA PRO A 307 -5.78 -36.99 2.57
C PRO A 307 -5.95 -35.47 2.55
N LYS A 308 -6.68 -34.95 3.54
CA LYS A 308 -6.80 -33.50 3.78
C LYS A 308 -5.38 -32.94 3.80
N SER A 309 -5.09 -32.01 2.89
CA SER A 309 -3.81 -31.29 2.85
C SER A 309 -3.55 -30.74 4.25
N LYS A 310 -2.48 -31.20 4.91
CA LYS A 310 -2.10 -30.70 6.23
C LYS A 310 -1.96 -29.18 6.13
N PRO A 311 -2.53 -28.38 7.05
CA PRO A 311 -2.33 -26.94 7.03
C PRO A 311 -0.84 -26.63 7.01
N ALA A 312 -0.42 -25.69 6.17
CA ALA A 312 0.97 -25.26 6.10
C ALA A 312 1.45 -24.91 7.51
N LYS A 313 2.56 -25.51 7.94
CA LYS A 313 3.15 -25.21 9.27
C LYS A 313 3.67 -23.78 9.22
N PHE A 314 2.88 -22.83 9.72
CA PHE A 314 3.33 -21.45 9.87
C PHE A 314 4.38 -21.36 10.96
N ARG A 315 5.45 -20.63 10.67
CA ARG A 315 6.54 -20.34 11.63
C ARG A 315 5.94 -19.62 12.84
N ARG A 316 6.21 -20.12 14.05
CA ARG A 316 5.71 -19.51 15.30
C ARG A 316 6.73 -18.62 15.99
N HIS A 317 8.02 -18.78 15.66
CA HIS A 317 9.12 -18.07 16.30
C HIS A 317 9.66 -16.95 15.42
N LEU A 318 10.17 -15.86 16.01
CA LEU A 318 10.46 -14.60 15.32
C LEU A 318 11.62 -14.64 14.33
N ALA A 319 12.67 -15.40 14.60
CA ALA A 319 13.84 -15.44 13.73
C ALA A 319 13.91 -16.73 12.91
N ASP A 320 14.19 -16.59 11.61
CA ASP A 320 14.55 -17.72 10.75
C ASP A 320 16.03 -18.07 10.92
N THR A 321 16.40 -19.30 10.55
CA THR A 321 17.77 -19.81 10.65
C THR A 321 18.66 -19.32 9.49
N GLY A 322 19.97 -19.48 9.62
CA GLY A 322 20.94 -19.22 8.53
C GLY A 322 21.86 -18.01 8.71
N LEU A 323 21.66 -17.14 9.69
CA LEU A 323 22.59 -16.04 9.95
C LEU A 323 23.87 -16.56 10.65
N ARG A 324 25.03 -16.23 10.08
CA ARG A 324 26.36 -16.51 10.66
C ARG A 324 26.89 -15.23 11.30
N ILE A 325 26.82 -15.15 12.63
CA ILE A 325 27.13 -13.91 13.38
C ILE A 325 28.32 -14.17 14.29
N ASN A 326 29.46 -13.57 13.98
CA ASN A 326 30.69 -13.68 14.79
C ASN A 326 30.64 -12.81 16.05
N ASN A 327 29.96 -11.66 15.99
CA ASN A 327 29.74 -10.82 17.17
C ASN A 327 28.95 -11.58 18.25
N GLN A 328 29.63 -11.90 19.36
CA GLN A 328 29.09 -12.78 20.40
C GLN A 328 27.80 -12.25 21.03
N ALA A 329 27.72 -10.94 21.30
CA ALA A 329 26.53 -10.33 21.89
C ALA A 329 25.34 -10.36 20.93
N LEU A 330 25.58 -10.06 19.65
CA LEU A 330 24.55 -10.09 18.62
C LEU A 330 24.09 -11.52 18.30
N ASN A 331 24.98 -12.50 18.34
CA ASN A 331 24.65 -13.91 18.15
C ASN A 331 23.82 -14.47 19.31
N LYS A 332 24.12 -14.08 20.56
CA LYS A 332 23.27 -14.38 21.72
C LYS A 332 21.86 -13.81 21.54
N PHE A 333 21.78 -12.54 21.12
CA PHE A 333 20.48 -11.90 20.85
C PHE A 333 19.72 -12.62 19.74
N TYR A 334 20.37 -12.99 18.63
CA TYR A 334 19.76 -13.81 17.57
C TYR A 334 19.25 -15.16 18.08
N ALA A 335 20.00 -15.83 18.97
CA ALA A 335 19.57 -17.09 19.59
C ALA A 335 18.31 -16.94 20.45
N GLU A 336 18.13 -15.80 21.13
CA GLU A 336 16.90 -15.46 21.85
C GLU A 336 15.72 -15.25 20.89
N LEU A 337 15.92 -14.54 19.77
CA LEU A 337 14.86 -14.30 18.78
C LEU A 337 14.37 -15.59 18.10
N LYS A 338 15.24 -16.59 17.94
CA LYS A 338 14.85 -17.93 17.43
C LYS A 338 13.89 -18.67 18.37
N LYS A 339 13.85 -18.29 19.65
CA LYS A 339 12.97 -18.87 20.68
C LYS A 339 11.74 -18.00 20.98
N LEU A 340 11.72 -16.76 20.50
CA LEU A 340 10.64 -15.82 20.78
C LEU A 340 9.39 -16.17 19.96
N ASN A 341 8.35 -16.65 20.63
CA ASN A 341 7.07 -16.96 19.99
C ASN A 341 6.28 -15.67 19.71
N VAL A 342 5.94 -15.46 18.44
CA VAL A 342 5.33 -14.22 17.92
C VAL A 342 3.84 -14.15 18.25
N GLU A 343 3.15 -15.29 18.36
CA GLU A 343 1.73 -15.35 18.71
C GLU A 343 1.51 -14.95 20.18
N THR A 344 2.39 -15.39 21.07
CA THR A 344 2.29 -15.08 22.51
C THR A 344 2.97 -13.77 22.90
N ASN A 345 3.97 -13.31 22.14
CA ASN A 345 4.73 -12.09 22.44
C ASN A 345 4.80 -11.11 21.26
N PRO A 346 3.68 -10.66 20.70
CA PRO A 346 3.66 -9.86 19.47
C PRO A 346 4.25 -8.45 19.64
N HIS A 347 4.04 -7.77 20.77
CA HIS A 347 4.64 -6.45 21.04
C HIS A 347 6.17 -6.53 21.14
N ILE A 348 6.66 -7.49 21.91
CA ILE A 348 8.09 -7.75 22.08
C ILE A 348 8.69 -8.13 20.73
N SER A 349 8.03 -9.05 20.00
CA SER A 349 8.51 -9.49 18.70
C SER A 349 8.63 -8.34 17.71
N ALA A 350 7.61 -7.49 17.62
CA ALA A 350 7.65 -6.30 16.78
C ALA A 350 8.84 -5.38 17.14
N ALA A 351 9.03 -5.08 18.43
CA ALA A 351 10.14 -4.22 18.87
C ALA A 351 11.50 -4.85 18.57
N MET A 352 11.63 -6.16 18.80
CA MET A 352 12.88 -6.87 18.62
C MET A 352 13.33 -6.95 17.16
N VAL A 353 12.42 -7.05 16.18
CA VAL A 353 12.80 -7.00 14.75
C VAL A 353 13.56 -5.71 14.43
N ARG A 354 13.03 -4.56 14.90
CA ARG A 354 13.65 -3.25 14.65
C ARG A 354 15.00 -3.12 15.34
N ILE A 355 15.07 -3.48 16.62
CA ILE A 355 16.31 -3.39 17.41
C ILE A 355 17.38 -4.31 16.82
N PHE A 356 17.01 -5.53 16.42
CA PHE A 356 17.93 -6.50 15.83
C PHE A 356 18.47 -6.02 14.50
N LEU A 357 17.62 -5.54 13.59
CA LEU A 357 18.07 -5.04 12.30
C LEU A 357 18.99 -3.83 12.44
N GLU A 358 18.65 -2.90 13.34
CA GLU A 358 19.50 -1.74 13.61
C GLU A 358 20.87 -2.15 14.15
N LYS A 359 20.92 -3.07 15.11
CA LYS A 359 22.20 -3.61 15.63
C LYS A 359 23.01 -4.33 14.55
N CYS A 360 22.39 -5.18 13.73
CA CYS A 360 23.11 -5.88 12.65
C CYS A 360 23.69 -4.90 11.63
N THR A 361 22.91 -3.88 11.26
CA THR A 361 23.35 -2.85 10.31
C THR A 361 24.47 -2.00 10.91
N LEU A 362 24.41 -1.66 12.19
CA LEU A 362 25.47 -0.94 12.89
C LEU A 362 26.78 -1.75 12.97
N VAL A 363 26.71 -3.04 13.30
CA VAL A 363 27.91 -3.90 13.31
C VAL A 363 28.55 -3.97 11.93
N PHE A 364 27.76 -4.19 10.88
CA PHE A 364 28.25 -4.19 9.50
C PHE A 364 29.03 -2.92 9.14
N HIS A 365 28.46 -1.80 9.55
CA HIS A 365 29.00 -0.48 9.35
C HIS A 365 30.31 -0.25 10.10
N GLU A 366 30.36 -0.61 11.38
CA GLU A 366 31.54 -0.50 12.24
C GLU A 366 32.68 -1.39 11.74
N ASP A 367 32.39 -2.65 11.41
CA ASP A 367 33.42 -3.64 11.09
C ASP A 367 33.97 -3.51 9.66
N LEU A 368 33.17 -3.02 8.71
CA LEU A 368 33.60 -2.80 7.32
C LEU A 368 33.90 -1.34 6.97
N GLY A 369 33.68 -0.39 7.88
CA GLY A 369 33.99 1.03 7.67
C GLY A 369 33.23 1.70 6.52
N VAL A 370 31.94 1.39 6.32
CA VAL A 370 31.08 1.88 5.19
C VAL A 370 30.34 3.22 5.46
N PRO A 371 30.96 4.40 5.36
CA PRO A 371 30.43 5.65 5.95
C PRO A 371 28.94 5.95 5.67
N CYS A 372 28.21 6.35 6.71
CA CYS A 372 26.89 6.97 6.58
C CYS A 372 27.01 8.43 6.11
N ARG A 373 25.96 8.96 5.48
CA ARG A 373 25.92 10.26 4.78
C ARG A 373 26.12 11.53 5.65
N ASN A 374 26.63 11.43 6.88
CA ASN A 374 26.95 12.56 7.78
C ASN A 374 28.38 12.45 8.33
N THR A 375 29.05 13.60 8.51
CA THR A 375 30.49 13.75 8.79
C THR A 375 30.95 13.30 10.18
N ASN A 376 30.03 12.98 11.11
CA ASN A 376 30.37 12.59 12.50
C ASN A 376 30.30 11.08 12.78
N GLY A 377 30.16 10.24 11.74
CA GLY A 377 30.25 8.79 11.86
C GLY A 377 29.08 8.09 12.56
N TRP A 378 29.24 6.79 12.76
CA TRP A 378 28.21 5.77 13.05
C TRP A 378 27.41 5.92 14.34
N ARG A 379 27.89 6.75 15.26
CA ARG A 379 27.31 6.94 16.59
C ARG A 379 26.29 8.08 16.67
N ASP A 380 26.06 8.79 15.57
CA ASP A 380 25.12 9.90 15.55
C ASP A 380 23.66 9.39 15.64
N HIS A 381 22.99 9.75 16.74
CA HIS A 381 21.56 9.50 16.98
C HIS A 381 20.64 10.23 15.95
N GLY A 382 21.19 11.10 15.10
CA GLY A 382 20.47 11.81 14.04
C GLY A 382 20.23 11.02 12.75
N VAL A 383 20.96 9.91 12.51
CA VAL A 383 20.85 9.15 11.25
C VAL A 383 19.71 8.14 11.33
N LYS A 384 18.75 8.22 10.39
CA LYS A 384 17.61 7.30 10.36
C LYS A 384 18.05 5.91 9.91
N LEU A 385 17.40 4.89 10.43
CA LEU A 385 17.69 3.49 10.09
C LEU A 385 17.65 3.23 8.58
N LYS A 386 16.69 3.82 7.85
CA LYS A 386 16.62 3.71 6.38
C LYS A 386 17.88 4.20 5.66
N ASP A 387 18.54 5.22 6.20
CA ASP A 387 19.74 5.82 5.59
C ASP A 387 20.96 4.92 5.87
N LYS A 388 21.04 4.31 7.06
CA LYS A 388 22.02 3.27 7.40
C LYS A 388 21.87 2.05 6.47
N VAL A 389 20.65 1.52 6.36
CA VAL A 389 20.34 0.39 5.46
C VAL A 389 20.69 0.74 4.01
N SER A 390 20.39 1.96 3.56
CA SER A 390 20.78 2.43 2.22
C SER A 390 22.30 2.39 2.02
N ALA A 391 23.09 2.90 2.97
CA ALA A 391 24.54 2.88 2.88
C ALA A 391 25.10 1.44 2.86
N ALA A 392 24.55 0.54 3.66
CA ALA A 392 24.92 -0.87 3.64
C ALA A 392 24.60 -1.53 2.28
N LEU A 393 23.40 -1.28 1.74
CA LEU A 393 22.99 -1.79 0.42
C LEU A 393 23.91 -1.35 -0.72
N HIS A 394 24.40 -0.10 -0.71
CA HIS A 394 25.36 0.36 -1.72
C HIS A 394 26.71 -0.39 -1.65
N LYS A 395 27.05 -0.99 -0.50
CA LYS A 395 28.26 -1.81 -0.35
C LYS A 395 28.03 -3.26 -0.79
N ILE A 396 26.92 -3.88 -0.40
CA ILE A 396 26.65 -5.31 -0.66
C ILE A 396 26.00 -5.58 -2.02
N ASP A 397 25.29 -4.61 -2.60
CA ASP A 397 24.57 -4.75 -3.88
C ASP A 397 24.59 -3.43 -4.68
N PRO A 398 25.79 -2.92 -5.07
CA PRO A 398 25.92 -1.63 -5.74
C PRO A 398 25.16 -1.54 -7.07
N GLN A 399 25.01 -2.67 -7.77
CA GLN A 399 24.35 -2.74 -9.07
C GLN A 399 22.85 -3.06 -8.99
N LYS A 400 22.29 -3.24 -7.79
CA LYS A 400 20.86 -3.57 -7.56
C LYS A 400 20.41 -4.81 -8.31
N LYS A 401 21.28 -5.82 -8.41
CA LYS A 401 21.02 -7.05 -9.18
C LYS A 401 20.37 -8.12 -8.34
N ASN A 402 20.50 -8.05 -7.01
CA ASN A 402 19.91 -9.05 -6.13
C ASN A 402 18.40 -8.84 -6.02
N VAL A 403 17.64 -9.70 -6.69
CA VAL A 403 16.16 -9.67 -6.70
C VAL A 403 15.55 -9.77 -5.30
N GLN A 404 16.23 -10.42 -4.36
CA GLN A 404 15.78 -10.56 -2.96
C GLN A 404 15.94 -9.26 -2.16
N LEU A 405 16.77 -8.31 -2.62
CA LEU A 405 17.01 -7.04 -1.95
C LEU A 405 16.14 -5.90 -2.49
N VAL A 406 15.39 -6.11 -3.57
CA VAL A 406 14.56 -5.08 -4.22
C VAL A 406 13.63 -4.41 -3.21
N TYR A 407 12.97 -5.19 -2.36
CA TYR A 407 12.08 -4.64 -1.33
C TYR A 407 12.82 -3.73 -0.35
N VAL A 408 13.98 -4.16 0.15
CA VAL A 408 14.79 -3.40 1.11
C VAL A 408 15.33 -2.13 0.46
N TRP A 409 15.73 -2.18 -0.81
CA TRP A 409 16.10 -1.03 -1.63
C TRP A 409 14.97 0.00 -1.75
N GLU A 410 13.76 -0.44 -2.06
CA GLU A 410 12.60 0.43 -2.20
C GLU A 410 12.26 1.13 -0.88
N VAL A 411 12.31 0.40 0.25
CA VAL A 411 12.07 0.98 1.58
C VAL A 411 13.18 1.96 1.97
N ALA A 412 14.45 1.62 1.74
CA ALA A 412 15.59 2.50 2.00
C ALA A 412 15.51 3.81 1.18
N ASN A 413 15.03 3.72 -0.07
CA ASN A 413 14.81 4.88 -0.95
C ASN A 413 13.52 5.66 -0.65
N GLY A 414 12.71 5.23 0.33
CA GLY A 414 11.51 5.94 0.75
C GLY A 414 10.34 5.84 -0.24
N VAL A 415 10.26 4.77 -1.03
CA VAL A 415 9.11 4.50 -1.90
C VAL A 415 7.85 4.41 -1.04
N GLN A 416 6.83 5.21 -1.41
CA GLN A 416 5.58 5.31 -0.65
C GLN A 416 4.70 4.07 -0.84
N GLY A 417 3.83 3.81 0.12
CA GLY A 417 2.82 2.73 0.03
C GLY A 417 3.36 1.31 0.20
N LYS A 418 4.60 1.13 0.65
CA LYS A 418 5.14 -0.18 1.00
C LYS A 418 4.52 -0.67 2.31
N LEU A 419 4.00 -1.90 2.28
CA LEU A 419 3.45 -2.60 3.45
C LEU A 419 4.55 -3.39 4.16
N HIS A 420 4.40 -3.61 5.47
CA HIS A 420 5.37 -4.36 6.29
C HIS A 420 6.76 -3.72 6.35
N THR A 421 6.80 -2.39 6.51
CA THR A 421 8.05 -1.67 6.77
C THR A 421 8.35 -1.62 8.27
N LEU A 422 9.62 -1.42 8.64
CA LEU A 422 10.00 -1.22 10.04
C LEU A 422 9.42 0.06 10.63
N ASP A 423 9.14 1.07 9.80
CA ASP A 423 8.47 2.29 10.24
C ASP A 423 6.99 2.01 10.51
N SER A 424 6.34 1.16 9.71
CA SER A 424 4.98 0.66 10.00
C SER A 424 4.94 -0.14 11.29
N LEU A 425 5.93 -1.02 11.52
CA LEU A 425 6.05 -1.83 12.73
C LEU A 425 6.30 -0.96 13.97
N ASN A 426 7.19 0.02 13.84
CA ASN A 426 7.49 0.98 14.91
C ASN A 426 6.30 1.88 15.23
N GLN A 427 5.61 2.35 14.20
CA GLN A 427 4.37 3.09 14.35
C GLN A 427 3.34 2.24 15.09
N ALA A 428 3.20 0.95 14.77
CA ALA A 428 2.29 0.04 15.46
C ALA A 428 2.68 -0.28 16.91
N ILE A 429 3.97 -0.22 17.27
CA ILE A 429 4.42 -0.37 18.67
C ILE A 429 4.12 0.90 19.48
N HIS A 430 4.27 2.07 18.87
CA HIS A 430 4.00 3.35 19.52
C HIS A 430 2.51 3.73 19.49
N ASP A 431 1.75 3.22 18.53
CA ASP A 431 0.30 3.35 18.48
C ASP A 431 -0.32 2.32 19.43
N HIS A 432 -0.83 2.78 20.57
CA HIS A 432 -1.48 1.94 21.60
C HIS A 432 -2.81 1.29 21.16
N ILE A 433 -3.05 1.15 19.86
CA ILE A 433 -4.37 0.86 19.26
C ILE A 433 -4.30 -0.33 18.31
N SER A 434 -3.18 -0.57 17.62
CA SER A 434 -3.06 -1.65 16.65
C SER A 434 -1.74 -2.39 16.81
N LEU A 435 -1.85 -3.66 17.16
CA LEU A 435 -0.73 -4.58 17.20
C LEU A 435 -0.66 -5.30 15.83
N PRO A 436 0.53 -5.37 15.18
CA PRO A 436 0.69 -6.15 13.97
C PRO A 436 0.37 -7.62 14.24
N SER A 437 -0.31 -8.30 13.31
CA SER A 437 -0.56 -9.73 13.48
C SER A 437 0.77 -10.50 13.51
N ALA A 438 0.80 -11.68 14.13
CA ALA A 438 2.01 -12.51 14.15
C ALA A 438 2.54 -12.78 12.73
N ARG A 439 1.62 -12.92 11.77
CA ARG A 439 1.93 -13.06 10.34
C ARG A 439 2.59 -11.82 9.76
N ASP A 440 2.15 -10.62 10.12
CA ASP A 440 2.76 -9.38 9.65
C ASP A 440 4.19 -9.24 10.18
N ILE A 441 4.41 -9.55 11.46
CA ILE A 441 5.73 -9.48 12.09
C ILE A 441 6.71 -10.45 11.42
N ILE A 442 6.26 -11.69 11.18
CA ILE A 442 7.02 -12.70 10.43
C ILE A 442 7.31 -12.21 9.00
N THR A 443 6.32 -11.64 8.33
CA THR A 443 6.48 -11.10 6.98
C THR A 443 7.51 -9.98 6.94
N VAL A 444 7.56 -9.11 7.97
CA VAL A 444 8.62 -8.10 8.08
C VAL A 444 9.98 -8.79 8.21
N TRP A 445 10.14 -9.76 9.12
CA TRP A 445 11.40 -10.49 9.24
C TRP A 445 11.83 -11.10 7.90
N ASP A 446 10.94 -11.83 7.24
CA ASP A 446 11.24 -12.57 6.01
C ASP A 446 11.65 -11.63 4.87
N ARG A 447 11.08 -10.41 4.83
CA ARG A 447 11.46 -9.37 3.85
C ARG A 447 12.84 -8.76 4.08
N TYR A 448 13.35 -8.79 5.31
CA TYR A 448 14.67 -8.26 5.66
C TYR A 448 15.73 -9.37 5.84
N HIS A 449 15.32 -10.64 5.93
CA HIS A 449 16.22 -11.78 6.11
C HIS A 449 17.27 -11.91 4.99
N PRO A 450 16.93 -11.74 3.69
CA PRO A 450 17.95 -11.74 2.63
C PRO A 450 19.00 -10.64 2.81
N TYR A 451 18.58 -9.45 3.24
CA TYR A 451 19.51 -8.37 3.56
C TYR A 451 20.45 -8.73 4.73
N LEU A 452 19.91 -9.34 5.79
CA LEU A 452 20.70 -9.84 6.91
C LEU A 452 21.73 -10.89 6.47
N LEU A 453 21.35 -11.83 5.60
CA LEU A 453 22.27 -12.83 5.05
C LEU A 453 23.42 -12.19 4.27
N GLU A 454 23.13 -11.19 3.43
CA GLU A 454 24.15 -10.53 2.61
C GLU A 454 25.13 -9.69 3.47
N ILE A 455 24.66 -8.95 4.47
CA ILE A 455 25.56 -8.19 5.36
C ILE A 455 26.47 -9.12 6.16
N PHE A 456 25.95 -10.25 6.65
CA PHE A 456 26.76 -11.22 7.40
C PHE A 456 27.69 -12.02 6.49
N SER A 457 27.28 -12.33 5.26
CA SER A 457 28.18 -12.93 4.26
C SER A 457 29.34 -11.99 3.92
N ALA A 458 29.09 -10.69 3.80
CA ALA A 458 30.13 -9.71 3.56
C ALA A 458 31.09 -9.55 4.76
N LEU A 459 30.58 -9.62 6.00
CA LEU A 459 31.40 -9.64 7.21
C LEU A 459 32.27 -10.90 7.28
N GLU A 460 31.69 -12.08 7.03
CA GLU A 460 32.41 -13.36 7.01
C GLU A 460 33.53 -13.34 5.97
N LYS A 461 33.27 -12.82 4.77
CA LYS A 461 34.29 -12.64 3.71
C LYS A 461 35.41 -11.67 4.11
N ALA A 462 35.14 -10.73 4.99
CA ALA A 462 36.13 -9.79 5.52
C ALA A 462 36.85 -10.31 6.79
N GLY A 463 36.54 -11.53 7.23
CA GLY A 463 37.10 -12.12 8.46
C GLY A 463 36.60 -11.45 9.74
N LYS A 464 35.39 -10.87 9.71
CA LYS A 464 34.76 -10.15 10.82
C LYS A 464 33.64 -10.92 11.47
#